data_AF-A0A379SN34-F1
#
_entry.id   AF-A0A379SN34-F1
#
_cell.length_a   1.000
_cell.length_b   1.000
_cell.length_c   1.000
_cell.angle_alpha   90.00
_cell.angle_beta   90.00
_cell.angle_gamma   90.00
#
_symmetry.space_group_name_H-M   'P 1'
#
loop_
_entity.id
_entity.type
_entity.pdbx_description
1 polymer ?
#
loop_
_entity_poly.entity_id
_entity_poly.type
_entity_poly.pdbx_seq_one_letter_code
_entity_poly.pdbx_strand_id
1 'polypeptide(L)'
;MLTIEFLCPLPNGIHARPAWELKEQCSQWQSDITFINRRQNVRADAKSSLALIGTGTLFNDSCMLNISGRDEEQAKRSLEVWLAHHFIDSDSVQPGPAELAARPLPRSLLRLNPDLLYGDVLASGVGEGMLTLWQSDNLEGYRTIPASAEDLTRLENSLATLAEQLNQQLRERDGESKNHFKRSFIAHSG
;
A
#
# COMPACT_ATOMS: atom_id res chain seq x y z
N MET A 1 2.28 22.88 19.89
CA MET A 1 2.62 21.55 19.33
C MET A 1 2.11 20.49 20.29
N LEU A 2 1.22 19.62 19.81
CA LEU A 2 0.60 18.55 20.57
C LEU A 2 0.86 17.19 19.90
N THR A 3 0.80 16.12 20.68
CA THR A 3 1.03 14.76 20.19
C THR A 3 -0.09 13.80 20.57
N ILE A 4 -0.33 12.82 19.71
CA ILE A 4 -1.22 11.67 19.96
C ILE A 4 -0.42 10.41 19.70
N GLU A 5 -0.36 9.51 20.67
CA GLU A 5 0.28 8.20 20.53
C GLU A 5 -0.78 7.10 20.47
N PHE A 6 -0.61 6.14 19.56
CA PHE A 6 -1.51 5.00 19.43
C PHE A 6 -0.80 3.79 18.81
N LEU A 7 -1.40 2.62 18.98
CA LEU A 7 -1.00 1.41 18.27
C LEU A 7 -1.92 1.24 17.06
N CYS A 8 -1.36 0.91 15.90
CA CYS A 8 -2.15 0.66 14.70
C CYS A 8 -3.11 -0.53 14.93
N PRO A 9 -4.45 -0.31 14.96
CA PRO A 9 -5.40 -1.37 15.28
C PRO A 9 -5.74 -2.25 14.07
N LEU A 10 -5.26 -1.89 12.88
CA LEU A 10 -5.69 -2.49 11.62
C LEU A 10 -4.90 -3.75 11.29
N PRO A 11 -5.56 -4.90 11.03
CA PRO A 11 -4.88 -6.17 10.79
C PRO A 11 -3.97 -6.13 9.56
N ASN A 12 -4.38 -5.40 8.52
CA ASN A 12 -3.57 -5.22 7.30
C ASN A 12 -2.70 -3.95 7.33
N GLY A 13 -2.65 -3.25 8.46
CA GLY A 13 -1.92 -1.98 8.58
C GLY A 13 -2.53 -0.83 7.77
N ILE A 14 -1.77 0.27 7.67
CA ILE A 14 -2.21 1.47 6.93
C ILE A 14 -1.87 1.29 5.45
N HIS A 15 -2.90 1.08 4.65
CA HIS A 15 -2.84 0.95 3.19
C HIS A 15 -3.92 1.82 2.54
N ALA A 16 -4.11 1.70 1.22
CA ALA A 16 -5.00 2.49 0.38
C ALA A 16 -6.16 3.19 1.12
N ARG A 17 -7.17 2.44 1.59
CA ARG A 17 -8.38 3.00 2.21
C ARG A 17 -8.12 3.61 3.60
N PRO A 18 -7.53 2.90 4.58
CA PRO A 18 -7.19 3.51 5.87
C PRO A 18 -6.32 4.77 5.77
N ALA A 19 -5.38 4.80 4.83
CA ALA A 19 -4.54 5.96 4.56
C ALA A 19 -5.35 7.14 4.02
N TRP A 20 -6.31 6.88 3.12
CA TRP A 20 -7.20 7.91 2.61
C TRP A 20 -8.12 8.45 3.71
N GLU A 21 -8.74 7.58 4.51
CA GLU A 21 -9.65 8.00 5.59
C GLU A 21 -8.91 8.83 6.66
N LEU A 22 -7.71 8.38 7.08
CA LEU A 22 -6.86 9.16 8.00
C LEU A 22 -6.51 10.52 7.39
N LYS A 23 -6.14 10.55 6.11
CA LYS A 23 -5.87 11.79 5.38
C LYS A 23 -7.08 12.73 5.35
N GLU A 24 -8.29 12.22 5.15
CA GLU A 24 -9.51 13.03 5.16
C GLU A 24 -9.77 13.66 6.53
N GLN A 25 -9.53 12.92 7.62
CA GLN A 25 -9.66 13.48 8.97
C GLN A 25 -8.60 14.54 9.27
N CYS A 26 -7.36 14.32 8.84
CA CYS A 26 -6.29 15.30 9.01
C CYS A 26 -6.47 16.55 8.13
N SER A 27 -7.06 16.41 6.93
CA SER A 27 -7.22 17.51 5.97
C SER A 27 -8.28 18.55 6.38
N GLN A 28 -9.12 18.24 7.37
CA GLN A 28 -10.13 19.17 7.90
C GLN A 28 -9.52 20.33 8.72
N TRP A 29 -8.26 20.19 9.16
CA TRP A 29 -7.60 21.11 10.07
C TRP A 29 -6.57 21.98 9.35
N GLN A 30 -6.39 23.22 9.81
CA GLN A 30 -5.36 24.12 9.29
C GLN A 30 -3.97 23.74 9.82
N SER A 31 -3.89 23.16 11.03
CA SER A 31 -2.64 22.69 11.63
C SER A 31 -1.88 21.73 10.73
N ASP A 32 -0.55 21.81 10.77
CA ASP A 32 0.33 20.83 10.17
C ASP A 32 0.30 19.56 11.01
N ILE A 33 0.07 18.42 10.36
CA ILE A 33 -0.06 17.13 11.03
C ILE A 33 0.95 16.17 10.42
N THR A 34 1.93 15.77 11.20
CA THR A 34 2.97 14.80 10.80
C THR A 34 2.67 13.45 11.44
N PHE A 35 2.57 12.42 10.63
CA PHE A 35 2.49 11.03 11.07
C PHE A 35 3.89 10.43 11.21
N ILE A 36 4.13 9.67 12.27
CA ILE A 36 5.42 9.02 12.56
C ILE A 36 5.17 7.55 12.89
N ASN A 37 5.73 6.64 12.09
CA ASN A 37 5.84 5.23 12.45
C ASN A 37 7.13 5.01 13.22
N ARG A 38 7.04 4.63 14.51
CA ARG A 38 8.21 4.45 15.38
C ARG A 38 9.01 3.18 15.08
N ARG A 39 8.42 2.18 14.40
CA ARG A 39 9.14 0.94 14.02
C ARG A 39 10.28 1.22 13.05
N GLN A 40 10.02 2.08 12.06
CA GLN A 40 11.02 2.46 11.04
C GLN A 40 11.53 3.90 11.21
N ASN A 41 11.00 4.64 12.20
CA ASN A 41 11.24 6.06 12.42
C ASN A 41 10.98 6.92 11.16
N VAL A 42 10.00 6.49 10.35
CA VAL A 42 9.60 7.17 9.11
C VAL A 42 8.55 8.22 9.44
N ARG A 43 8.72 9.41 8.85
CA ARG A 43 7.79 10.53 8.99
C ARG A 43 7.08 10.78 7.68
N ALA A 44 5.79 11.09 7.75
CA ALA A 44 4.95 11.38 6.60
C ALA A 44 4.03 12.56 6.91
N ASP A 45 3.68 13.32 5.88
CA ASP A 45 2.58 14.27 5.96
C ASP A 45 1.26 13.50 6.10
N ALA A 46 0.55 13.71 7.21
CA ALA A 46 -0.72 13.02 7.45
C ALA A 46 -1.85 13.50 6.53
N LYS A 47 -1.67 14.61 5.81
CA LYS A 47 -2.61 15.10 4.77
C LYS A 47 -2.33 14.51 3.39
N SER A 48 -1.35 13.61 3.26
CA SER A 48 -1.03 12.90 2.03
C SER A 48 -1.24 11.40 2.21
N SER A 49 -2.26 10.85 1.55
CA SER A 49 -2.54 9.40 1.58
C SER A 49 -1.35 8.59 1.05
N LEU A 50 -0.67 9.09 0.01
CA LEU A 50 0.50 8.43 -0.56
C LEU A 50 1.70 8.44 0.40
N ALA A 51 1.90 9.53 1.14
CA ALA A 51 2.94 9.59 2.16
C ALA A 51 2.65 8.62 3.31
N LEU A 52 1.39 8.52 3.74
CA LEU A 52 0.95 7.57 4.78
C LEU A 52 1.19 6.12 4.34
N ILE A 53 0.85 5.75 3.11
CA ILE A 53 1.12 4.39 2.57
C ILE A 53 2.63 4.12 2.56
N GLY A 54 3.43 5.13 2.19
CA GLY A 54 4.89 5.04 2.17
C GLY A 54 5.54 4.76 3.53
N THR A 55 4.81 4.91 4.64
CA THR A 55 5.32 4.59 5.99
C THR A 55 5.41 3.10 6.28
N GLY A 56 4.75 2.25 5.46
CA GLY A 56 4.75 0.80 5.67
C GLY A 56 4.24 0.38 7.05
N THR A 57 3.24 1.09 7.59
CA THR A 57 2.72 0.85 8.95
C THR A 57 1.92 -0.45 9.01
N LEU A 58 2.34 -1.36 9.90
CA LEU A 58 1.74 -2.68 10.09
C LEU A 58 0.81 -2.71 11.31
N PHE A 59 0.10 -3.82 11.48
CA PHE A 59 -0.68 -4.09 12.69
C PHE A 59 0.20 -3.98 13.94
N ASN A 60 -0.32 -3.31 14.97
CA ASN A 60 0.31 -3.10 16.27
C ASN A 60 1.62 -2.28 16.23
N ASP A 61 1.93 -1.61 15.11
CA ASP A 61 3.02 -0.64 15.05
C ASP A 61 2.70 0.57 15.95
N SER A 62 3.71 1.04 16.70
CA SER A 62 3.60 2.26 17.51
C SER A 62 3.69 3.49 16.61
N CYS A 63 2.61 4.25 16.59
CA CYS A 63 2.43 5.42 15.74
C CYS A 63 2.27 6.68 16.59
N MET A 64 2.64 7.83 16.02
CA MET A 64 2.47 9.14 16.64
C MET A 64 2.00 10.17 15.60
N LEU A 65 1.01 10.98 15.97
CA LEU A 65 0.65 12.19 15.25
C LEU A 65 1.22 13.41 15.98
N ASN A 66 2.02 14.21 15.29
CA ASN A 66 2.44 15.53 15.74
C ASN A 66 1.58 16.59 15.07
N ILE A 67 0.90 17.40 15.88
CA ILE A 67 -0.02 18.44 15.44
C ILE A 67 0.57 19.79 15.85
N SER A 68 0.74 20.70 14.90
CA SER A 68 1.27 22.03 15.14
C SER A 68 0.50 23.07 14.35
N GLY A 69 -0.13 24.02 15.03
CA GLY A 69 -0.87 25.08 14.35
C GLY A 69 -1.87 25.80 15.25
N ARG A 70 -2.73 26.61 14.63
CA ARG A 70 -3.67 27.49 15.34
C ARG A 70 -4.86 26.76 15.94
N ASP A 71 -5.25 25.63 15.34
CA ASP A 71 -6.36 24.77 15.74
C ASP A 71 -5.87 23.43 16.32
N GLU A 72 -4.64 23.38 16.84
CA GLU A 72 -4.00 22.13 17.27
C GLU A 72 -4.74 21.43 18.42
N GLU A 73 -5.35 22.17 19.35
CA GLU A 73 -6.12 21.62 20.47
C GLU A 73 -7.46 21.02 20.02
N GLN A 74 -8.12 21.64 19.05
CA GLN A 74 -9.37 21.15 18.47
C GLN A 74 -9.08 19.91 17.61
N ALA A 75 -8.04 19.98 16.77
CA ALA A 75 -7.57 18.89 15.95
C ALA A 75 -7.20 17.67 16.80
N LYS A 76 -6.43 17.87 17.88
CA LYS A 76 -6.05 16.79 18.80
C LYS A 76 -7.28 16.06 19.35
N ARG A 77 -8.23 16.82 19.93
CA ARG A 77 -9.44 16.25 20.54
C ARG A 77 -10.27 15.46 19.54
N SER A 78 -10.47 16.00 18.34
CA SER A 78 -11.26 15.33 17.30
C SER A 78 -10.56 14.07 16.78
N LEU A 79 -9.25 14.14 16.51
CA LEU A 79 -8.47 13.02 15.99
C LEU A 79 -8.31 11.91 17.03
N GLU A 80 -8.14 12.22 18.32
CA GLU A 80 -8.10 11.23 19.40
C GLU A 80 -9.40 10.41 19.47
N VAL A 81 -10.55 11.09 19.44
CA VAL A 81 -11.86 10.41 19.46
C VAL A 81 -12.06 9.55 18.21
N TRP A 82 -11.67 10.05 17.04
CA TRP A 82 -11.79 9.29 15.80
C TRP A 82 -10.86 8.07 15.77
N LEU A 83 -9.60 8.21 16.19
CA LEU A 83 -8.62 7.11 16.27
C LEU A 83 -9.07 6.02 17.25
N ALA A 84 -9.69 6.40 18.38
CA ALA A 84 -10.14 5.45 19.39
C ALA A 84 -11.40 4.66 18.97
N HIS A 85 -12.30 5.26 18.19
CA HIS A 85 -13.63 4.69 17.94
C HIS A 85 -13.93 4.30 16.49
N HIS A 86 -13.34 4.98 15.51
CA HIS A 86 -13.73 4.83 14.10
C HIS A 86 -12.59 4.30 13.23
N PHE A 87 -11.33 4.51 13.62
CA PHE A 87 -10.20 4.10 12.79
C PHE A 87 -10.12 2.58 12.60
N ILE A 88 -10.56 1.79 13.57
CA ILE A 88 -10.60 0.32 13.46
C ILE A 88 -11.50 -0.18 12.33
N ASP A 89 -12.54 0.59 11.98
CA ASP A 89 -13.50 0.24 10.93
C ASP A 89 -13.07 0.70 9.54
N SER A 90 -11.95 1.43 9.43
CA SER A 90 -11.44 1.93 8.13
C SER A 90 -11.01 0.81 7.16
N ASP A 91 -10.76 -0.39 7.69
CA ASP A 91 -10.46 -1.61 6.93
C ASP A 91 -11.64 -2.61 6.93
N SER A 92 -12.84 -2.17 7.34
CA SER A 92 -14.02 -3.04 7.40
C SER A 92 -14.65 -3.29 6.02
N VAL A 93 -15.26 -4.48 5.90
CA VAL A 93 -15.69 -5.12 4.65
C VAL A 93 -16.66 -4.25 3.85
N GLN A 94 -16.39 -4.19 2.54
CA GLN A 94 -17.18 -3.53 1.49
C GLN A 94 -18.65 -3.99 1.51
N PRO A 95 -19.59 -3.15 1.02
CA PRO A 95 -20.99 -3.55 0.84
C PRO A 95 -21.08 -4.84 0.01
N GLY A 96 -21.88 -5.80 0.49
CA GLY A 96 -21.99 -7.11 -0.14
C GLY A 96 -22.64 -7.07 -1.53
N PRO A 97 -22.47 -8.13 -2.34
CA PRO A 97 -22.95 -8.21 -3.73
C PRO A 97 -24.46 -7.93 -3.91
N ALA A 98 -25.26 -8.07 -2.85
CA ALA A 98 -26.69 -7.75 -2.86
C ALA A 98 -26.99 -6.25 -3.08
N GLU A 99 -26.10 -5.35 -2.63
CA GLU A 99 -26.29 -3.89 -2.77
C GLU A 99 -25.83 -3.38 -4.14
N LEU A 100 -24.82 -4.04 -4.73
CA LEU A 100 -24.34 -3.81 -6.10
C LEU A 100 -25.35 -4.30 -7.16
N ALA A 101 -25.99 -5.45 -6.92
CA ALA A 101 -27.05 -6.00 -7.78
C ALA A 101 -28.32 -5.11 -7.82
N ALA A 102 -28.49 -4.20 -6.87
CA ALA A 102 -29.64 -3.30 -6.81
C ALA A 102 -29.60 -2.18 -7.87
N ARG A 103 -28.51 -2.04 -8.63
CA ARG A 103 -28.39 -1.08 -9.74
C ARG A 103 -28.64 -1.76 -11.09
N PRO A 104 -29.86 -1.65 -11.66
CA PRO A 104 -30.18 -2.31 -12.91
C PRO A 104 -29.39 -1.71 -14.08
N LEU A 105 -28.92 -2.56 -14.99
CA LEU A 105 -28.33 -2.12 -16.25
C LEU A 105 -29.33 -1.28 -17.06
N PRO A 106 -28.84 -0.27 -17.82
CA PRO A 106 -29.64 0.39 -18.85
C PRO A 106 -30.27 -0.62 -19.81
N ARG A 107 -31.52 -0.36 -20.24
CA ARG A 107 -32.29 -1.26 -21.13
C ARG A 107 -31.57 -1.60 -22.44
N SER A 108 -30.75 -0.69 -22.97
CA SER A 108 -29.95 -0.93 -24.18
C SER A 108 -28.89 -2.02 -23.99
N LEU A 109 -28.25 -2.08 -22.81
CA LEU A 109 -27.26 -3.09 -22.47
C LEU A 109 -27.91 -4.42 -22.06
N LEU A 110 -29.04 -4.36 -21.36
CA LEU A 110 -29.78 -5.57 -20.98
C LEU A 110 -30.22 -6.41 -22.19
N ARG A 111 -30.55 -5.76 -23.32
CA ARG A 111 -30.91 -6.45 -24.58
C ARG A 111 -29.78 -7.29 -25.18
N LEU A 112 -28.53 -6.99 -24.84
CA LEU A 112 -27.36 -7.74 -25.32
C LEU A 112 -27.15 -9.05 -24.55
N ASN A 113 -27.96 -9.31 -23.51
CA ASN A 113 -27.85 -10.45 -22.61
C ASN A 113 -26.39 -10.72 -22.16
N PRO A 114 -25.70 -9.73 -21.56
CA PRO A 114 -24.29 -9.88 -21.20
C PRO A 114 -24.11 -10.71 -19.93
N ASP A 115 -23.00 -11.43 -19.85
CA ASP A 115 -22.48 -11.92 -18.57
C ASP A 115 -21.86 -10.75 -17.80
N LEU A 116 -22.44 -10.44 -16.64
CA LEU A 116 -22.05 -9.28 -15.83
C LEU A 116 -21.05 -9.67 -14.74
N LEU A 117 -19.92 -8.97 -14.74
CA LEU A 117 -18.98 -8.97 -13.62
C LEU A 117 -19.09 -7.62 -12.91
N TYR A 118 -19.52 -7.66 -11.66
CA TYR A 118 -19.60 -6.46 -10.81
C TYR A 118 -18.26 -6.24 -10.13
N GLY A 119 -17.77 -5.00 -10.18
CA GLY A 119 -16.65 -4.55 -9.35
C GLY A 119 -17.15 -4.00 -8.02
N ASP A 120 -16.26 -3.96 -7.03
CA ASP A 120 -16.53 -3.34 -5.73
C ASP A 120 -16.46 -1.81 -5.83
N VAL A 121 -17.40 -1.12 -5.19
CA VAL A 121 -17.44 0.36 -5.19
C VAL A 121 -16.49 0.89 -4.12
N LEU A 122 -15.38 1.46 -4.54
CA LEU A 122 -14.36 2.03 -3.64
C LEU A 122 -14.69 3.46 -3.17
N ALA A 123 -15.42 4.23 -3.95
CA ALA A 123 -15.79 5.61 -3.62
C ALA A 123 -17.09 6.04 -4.34
N SER A 124 -17.88 6.89 -3.70
CA SER A 124 -19.03 7.55 -4.34
C SER A 124 -18.57 8.70 -5.24
N GLY A 125 -19.12 8.81 -6.45
CA GLY A 125 -18.79 9.90 -7.38
C GLY A 125 -19.23 9.60 -8.81
N VAL A 126 -18.70 10.38 -9.76
CA VAL A 126 -18.86 10.14 -11.20
C VAL A 126 -17.54 9.62 -11.75
N GLY A 127 -17.56 8.44 -12.36
CA GLY A 127 -16.45 7.90 -13.13
C GLY A 127 -16.73 8.05 -14.62
N GLU A 128 -15.76 8.58 -15.37
CA GLU A 128 -15.76 8.58 -16.83
C GLU A 128 -14.70 7.59 -17.31
N GLY A 129 -15.02 6.84 -18.36
CA GLY A 129 -14.11 5.85 -18.92
C GLY A 129 -14.42 5.55 -20.37
N MET A 130 -13.40 5.18 -21.12
CA MET A 130 -13.57 4.71 -22.50
C MET A 130 -13.98 3.23 -22.48
N LEU A 131 -15.01 2.90 -23.25
CA LEU A 131 -15.37 1.51 -23.48
C LEU A 131 -14.26 0.84 -24.31
N THR A 132 -13.57 -0.11 -23.72
CA THR A 132 -12.51 -0.88 -24.39
C THR A 132 -13.00 -2.30 -24.59
N LEU A 133 -12.88 -2.81 -25.81
CA LEU A 133 -13.08 -4.22 -26.09
C LEU A 133 -11.88 -4.97 -25.49
N TRP A 134 -12.12 -5.74 -24.43
CA TRP A 134 -11.11 -6.63 -23.88
C TRP A 134 -11.16 -7.97 -24.62
N GLN A 135 -10.06 -8.34 -25.25
CA GLN A 135 -9.83 -9.69 -25.75
C GLN A 135 -8.77 -10.31 -24.84
N SER A 136 -9.02 -11.52 -24.35
CA SER A 136 -7.98 -12.25 -23.62
C SER A 136 -6.83 -12.51 -24.59
N ASP A 137 -5.66 -11.95 -24.31
CA ASP A 137 -4.46 -12.29 -25.06
C ASP A 137 -4.19 -13.79 -24.83
N ASN A 138 -4.44 -14.60 -25.84
CA ASN A 138 -4.06 -15.99 -25.80
C ASN A 138 -2.53 -16.02 -25.81
N LEU A 139 -1.93 -16.42 -24.68
CA LEU A 139 -0.47 -16.50 -24.54
C LEU A 139 0.17 -17.41 -25.61
N GLU A 140 -0.60 -18.36 -26.16
CA GLU A 140 -0.17 -19.20 -27.28
C GLU A 140 0.08 -18.40 -28.56
N GLY A 141 -0.54 -17.23 -28.73
CA GLY A 141 -0.27 -16.31 -29.84
C GLY A 141 1.17 -15.83 -29.86
N TYR A 142 1.80 -15.63 -28.68
CA TYR A 142 3.21 -15.23 -28.60
C TYR A 142 4.17 -16.35 -28.99
N ARG A 143 3.76 -17.62 -28.95
CA ARG A 143 4.60 -18.74 -29.44
C ARG A 143 4.80 -18.72 -30.96
N THR A 144 3.90 -18.04 -31.67
CA THR A 144 4.00 -17.89 -33.13
C THR A 144 4.94 -16.76 -33.55
N ILE A 145 5.36 -15.92 -32.61
CA ILE A 145 6.33 -14.85 -32.84
C ILE A 145 7.73 -15.49 -32.88
N PRO A 146 8.43 -15.47 -34.03
CA PRO A 146 9.76 -16.03 -34.11
C PRO A 146 10.70 -15.18 -33.25
N ALA A 147 11.54 -15.84 -32.45
CA ALA A 147 12.60 -15.17 -31.71
C ALA A 147 13.53 -14.45 -32.69
N SER A 148 13.79 -13.17 -32.45
CA SER A 148 14.78 -12.42 -33.19
C SER A 148 16.18 -12.76 -32.70
N ALA A 149 17.21 -12.49 -33.52
CA ALA A 149 18.59 -12.65 -33.09
C ALA A 149 18.95 -11.78 -31.87
N GLU A 150 18.28 -10.63 -31.72
CA GLU A 150 18.44 -9.77 -30.54
C GLU A 150 17.89 -10.41 -29.26
N ASP A 151 16.81 -11.20 -29.36
CA ASP A 151 16.19 -11.83 -28.19
C ASP A 151 17.13 -12.84 -27.53
N LEU A 152 17.89 -13.59 -28.34
CA LEU A 152 18.89 -14.52 -27.84
C LEU A 152 20.02 -13.78 -27.12
N THR A 153 20.54 -12.70 -27.72
CA THR A 153 21.58 -11.87 -27.10
C THR A 153 21.10 -11.21 -25.80
N ARG A 154 19.86 -10.73 -25.77
CA ARG A 154 19.24 -10.16 -24.55
C ARG A 154 19.10 -11.23 -23.47
N LEU A 155 18.69 -12.44 -23.83
CA LEU A 155 18.58 -13.57 -22.90
C LEU A 155 19.95 -13.94 -22.31
N GLU A 156 20.97 -14.11 -23.15
CA GLU A 156 22.33 -14.43 -22.70
C GLU A 156 22.89 -13.37 -21.75
N ASN A 157 22.73 -12.10 -22.10
CA ASN A 157 23.14 -10.98 -21.24
C ASN A 157 22.39 -11.00 -19.91
N SER A 158 21.07 -11.23 -19.93
CA SER A 158 20.26 -11.28 -18.72
C SER A 158 20.65 -12.45 -17.79
N LEU A 159 20.99 -13.61 -18.35
CA LEU A 159 21.48 -14.77 -17.60
C LEU A 159 22.84 -14.50 -16.96
N ALA A 160 23.75 -13.86 -17.70
CA ALA A 160 25.05 -13.47 -17.18
C ALA A 160 24.91 -12.46 -16.02
N THR A 161 24.07 -11.43 -16.19
CA THR A 161 23.79 -10.45 -15.13
C THR A 161 23.16 -11.11 -13.90
N LEU A 162 22.21 -12.02 -14.10
CA LEU A 162 21.57 -12.75 -13.00
C LEU A 162 22.58 -13.61 -12.23
N ALA A 163 23.46 -14.32 -12.94
CA ALA A 163 24.50 -15.13 -12.32
C ALA A 163 25.48 -14.27 -11.50
N GLU A 164 25.83 -13.10 -11.99
CA GLU A 164 26.69 -12.15 -11.28
C GLU A 164 26.00 -11.62 -10.00
N GLN A 165 24.73 -11.23 -10.10
CA GLN A 165 23.93 -10.77 -8.95
C GLN A 165 23.79 -11.85 -7.87
N LEU A 166 23.50 -13.09 -8.27
CA LEU A 166 23.40 -14.21 -7.32
C LEU A 166 24.75 -14.49 -6.63
N ASN A 167 25.85 -14.45 -7.38
CA ASN A 167 27.19 -14.60 -6.81
C ASN A 167 27.54 -13.46 -5.85
N GLN A 168 27.12 -12.23 -6.16
CA GLN A 168 27.31 -11.09 -5.26
C GLN A 168 26.51 -11.28 -3.97
N GLN A 169 25.24 -11.66 -4.06
CA GLN A 169 24.40 -11.94 -2.88
C GLN A 169 24.97 -13.08 -2.02
N LEU A 170 25.53 -14.13 -2.63
CA LEU A 170 26.21 -15.21 -1.90
C LEU A 170 27.43 -14.70 -1.15
N ARG A 171 28.27 -13.87 -1.79
CA ARG A 171 29.47 -13.28 -1.15
C ARG A 171 29.12 -12.34 0.00
N GLU A 172 28.06 -11.54 -0.15
CA GLU A 172 27.56 -10.65 0.89
C GLU A 172 27.09 -11.48 2.11
N ARG A 173 26.33 -12.56 1.90
CA ARG A 173 25.88 -13.47 2.97
C ARG A 173 27.02 -14.28 3.62
N ASP A 174 28.03 -14.69 2.87
CA ASP A 174 29.23 -15.34 3.40
C ASP A 174 30.10 -14.37 4.21
N GLY A 175 30.17 -13.10 3.78
CA GLY A 175 30.82 -12.01 4.50
C GLY A 175 30.13 -11.68 5.83
N GLU A 176 28.80 -11.65 5.84
CA GLU A 176 27.99 -11.49 7.05
C GLU A 176 28.19 -12.65 8.04
N SER A 177 28.26 -13.89 7.56
CA SER A 177 28.52 -15.08 8.39
C SER A 177 29.91 -15.03 9.05
N LYS A 178 30.95 -14.57 8.34
CA LYS A 178 32.30 -14.38 8.90
C LYS A 178 32.38 -13.24 9.90
N ASN A 179 31.63 -12.16 9.71
CA ASN A 179 31.55 -11.06 10.66
C ASN A 179 30.77 -11.44 11.94
N HIS A 180 29.76 -12.31 11.82
CA HIS A 180 29.04 -12.85 12.97
C HIS A 180 29.95 -13.79 13.81
N PHE A 181 30.80 -14.60 13.17
CA PHE A 181 31.74 -15.48 13.87
C PHE A 181 32.89 -14.72 14.57
N LYS A 182 33.40 -13.62 13.96
CA LYS A 182 34.42 -12.76 14.61
C LYS A 182 33.87 -11.99 15.82
N ARG A 183 32.62 -11.52 15.78
CA ARG A 183 32.01 -10.81 16.93
C ARG A 183 31.74 -11.72 18.12
N SER A 184 31.43 -13.01 17.90
CA SER A 184 31.19 -13.94 19.00
C SER A 184 32.46 -14.41 19.72
N PHE A 185 33.62 -14.40 19.03
CA PHE A 185 34.91 -14.79 19.62
C PHE A 185 35.59 -13.68 20.45
N ILE A 186 35.25 -12.40 20.23
CA ILE A 186 35.82 -11.29 21.02
C ILE A 186 35.07 -11.11 22.36
N ALA A 187 33.85 -11.64 22.50
CA ALA A 187 33.08 -11.52 23.74
C ALA A 187 33.39 -12.59 24.82
N HIS A 188 34.29 -13.54 24.57
CA HIS A 188 34.63 -14.63 25.51
C HIS A 188 36.12 -14.71 25.89
N SER A 189 36.91 -13.68 25.60
CA SER A 189 38.31 -13.64 26.04
C SER A 189 38.75 -12.20 26.32
N GLY A 190 38.80 -11.84 27.61
CA GLY A 190 39.50 -10.65 28.13
C GLY A 190 38.58 -9.55 28.61
#